data_AF-A0A1P8VPY2-F1
#
_entry.id   AF-A0A1P8VPY2-F1
#
_cell.length_a   1.000
_cell.length_b   1.000
_cell.length_c   1.000
_cell.angle_alpha   90.00
_cell.angle_beta   90.00
_cell.angle_gamma   90.00
#
_symmetry.space_group_name_H-M   'P 1'
#
loop_
_entity.id
_entity.type
_entity.pdbx_description
1 polymer ?
#
loop_
_entity_poly.entity_id
_entity_poly.type
_entity_poly.pdbx_seq_one_letter_code
_entity_poly.pdbx_strand_id
1 'polypeptide(L)'
;MKGKWILAGSLLACVLSGCATASLSTRGRNVQAIASAPGPECENLGIIFGQGGGTFGGAYISNDQLMEYAMNDAMNKAAERGATHLQVTPPQLGGTQGTTTTATVSAIAFRCPNSGANAAAAPAQAPAAPSFLDNCPQKEGESSRARAIRCKAEAASPPAKE
;
A
#
# COMPACT_ATOMS: atom_id res chain seq x y z
N MET A 1 6.94 -65.58 5.63
CA MET A 1 5.80 -64.66 5.44
C MET A 1 5.58 -63.88 6.74
N LYS A 2 6.00 -62.61 6.81
CA LYS A 2 5.63 -61.65 7.86
C LYS A 2 5.60 -60.27 7.22
N GLY A 3 4.39 -59.81 6.92
CA GLY A 3 4.11 -58.67 6.07
C GLY A 3 4.21 -57.34 6.78
N LYS A 4 4.86 -56.39 6.11
CA LYS A 4 4.32 -55.07 5.71
C LYS A 4 3.37 -54.39 6.71
N TRP A 5 3.92 -53.64 7.67
CA TRP A 5 3.19 -52.64 8.49
C TRP A 5 4.02 -51.35 8.68
N ILE A 6 4.76 -50.90 7.66
CA ILE A 6 5.49 -49.61 7.72
C ILE A 6 5.17 -48.79 6.48
N LEU A 7 3.91 -48.44 6.24
CA LEU A 7 3.55 -47.50 5.15
C LEU A 7 2.31 -46.63 5.46
N ALA A 8 1.91 -46.46 6.72
CA ALA A 8 0.69 -45.71 7.06
C ALA A 8 0.91 -44.39 7.83
N GLY A 9 2.16 -44.01 8.15
CA GLY A 9 2.43 -42.86 9.03
C GLY A 9 2.95 -41.59 8.37
N SER A 10 3.42 -41.64 7.12
CA SER A 10 4.30 -40.59 6.57
C SER A 10 3.67 -39.69 5.49
N LEU A 11 2.33 -39.67 5.37
CA LEU A 11 1.62 -38.89 4.34
C LEU A 11 0.89 -37.64 4.88
N LEU A 12 1.01 -37.31 6.17
CA LEU A 12 0.24 -36.21 6.79
C LEU A 12 1.04 -34.89 6.97
N ALA A 13 2.30 -34.81 6.54
CA ALA A 13 3.17 -33.67 6.86
C ALA A 13 3.26 -32.57 5.76
N CYS A 14 2.54 -32.66 4.64
CA CYS A 14 2.81 -31.81 3.46
C CYS A 14 1.75 -30.76 3.08
N VAL A 15 0.75 -30.41 3.90
CA VAL A 15 -0.33 -29.50 3.43
C VAL A 15 -0.61 -28.34 4.40
N LEU A 16 0.38 -27.46 4.59
CA LEU A 16 0.17 -26.14 5.23
C LEU A 16 0.95 -25.01 4.53
N SER A 17 1.23 -25.11 3.22
CA SER A 17 1.59 -23.93 2.43
C SER A 17 0.33 -23.09 2.14
N GLY A 18 -0.24 -22.50 3.18
CA GLY A 18 -1.36 -21.57 3.05
C GLY A 18 -0.92 -20.32 2.29
N CYS A 19 -1.74 -19.87 1.35
CA CYS A 19 -1.58 -18.57 0.67
C CYS A 19 -1.50 -17.46 1.73
N ALA A 20 -0.28 -17.02 2.02
CA ALA A 20 -0.04 -15.96 2.98
C ALA A 20 -0.25 -14.61 2.31
N THR A 21 -1.28 -13.88 2.75
CA THR A 21 -1.35 -12.43 2.53
C THR A 21 -0.13 -11.80 3.21
N ALA A 22 0.69 -11.07 2.44
CA ALA A 22 1.95 -10.56 2.96
C ALA A 22 1.71 -9.49 4.04
N SER A 23 2.07 -9.83 5.28
CA SER A 23 2.19 -8.86 6.37
C SER A 23 3.47 -8.04 6.21
N LEU A 24 3.41 -6.75 6.49
CA LEU A 24 4.59 -5.89 6.42
C LEU A 24 5.60 -6.26 7.53
N SER A 25 6.82 -6.62 7.14
CA SER A 25 7.88 -6.96 8.08
C SER A 25 8.52 -5.72 8.69
N THR A 26 9.20 -5.85 9.84
CA THR A 26 9.95 -4.74 10.46
C THR A 26 10.97 -4.13 9.51
N ARG A 27 11.65 -4.94 8.70
CA ARG A 27 12.60 -4.46 7.68
C ARG A 27 11.88 -3.76 6.53
N GLY A 28 10.73 -4.31 6.08
CA GLY A 28 9.88 -3.71 5.05
C GLY A 28 9.33 -2.33 5.45
N ARG A 29 8.98 -2.13 6.72
CA ARG A 29 8.53 -0.83 7.26
C ARG A 29 9.56 0.30 7.11
N ASN A 30 10.83 -0.03 6.99
CA ASN A 30 11.91 0.94 6.80
C ASN A 30 12.13 1.30 5.33
N VAL A 31 11.40 0.67 4.40
CA VAL A 31 11.44 0.99 2.97
C VAL A 31 10.38 2.03 2.67
N GLN A 32 10.78 3.18 2.17
CA GLN A 32 9.87 4.26 1.83
C GLN A 32 9.43 4.16 0.36
N ALA A 33 8.12 4.14 0.13
CA ALA A 33 7.58 4.26 -1.22
C ALA A 33 7.67 5.72 -1.69
N ILE A 34 8.22 5.94 -2.88
CA ILE A 34 8.40 7.25 -3.50
C ILE A 34 7.75 7.28 -4.89
N ALA A 35 7.25 8.45 -5.30
CA ALA A 35 6.56 8.62 -6.57
C ALA A 35 7.51 8.77 -7.77
N SER A 36 8.70 9.31 -7.54
CA SER A 36 9.73 9.56 -8.55
C SER A 36 11.03 8.86 -8.19
N ALA A 37 11.89 8.62 -9.19
CA ALA A 37 13.22 8.08 -8.94
C ALA A 37 14.01 9.00 -8.00
N PRO A 38 14.79 8.43 -7.06
CA PRO A 38 15.60 9.20 -6.13
C PRO A 38 16.83 9.80 -6.82
N GLY A 39 17.60 10.61 -6.10
CA GLY A 39 18.77 11.29 -6.65
C GLY A 39 19.89 10.33 -7.12
N PRO A 40 20.89 10.84 -7.87
CA PRO A 40 21.97 10.03 -8.44
C PRO A 40 22.86 9.34 -7.41
N GLU A 41 22.80 9.76 -6.14
CA GLU A 41 23.47 9.13 -5.01
C GLU A 41 22.89 7.76 -4.63
N CYS A 42 21.70 7.41 -5.14
CA CYS A 42 21.03 6.16 -4.85
C CYS A 42 21.35 5.07 -5.88
N GLU A 43 21.75 3.91 -5.39
CA GLU A 43 22.01 2.74 -6.20
C GLU A 43 20.69 2.05 -6.59
N ASN A 44 20.51 1.78 -7.89
CA ASN A 44 19.38 1.01 -8.40
C ASN A 44 19.61 -0.50 -8.20
N LEU A 45 18.78 -1.14 -7.38
CA LEU A 45 18.83 -2.56 -7.05
C LEU A 45 17.93 -3.44 -7.95
N GLY A 46 17.37 -2.83 -8.99
CA GLY A 46 16.54 -3.48 -9.99
C GLY A 46 15.05 -3.53 -9.65
N ILE A 47 14.31 -4.20 -10.53
CA ILE A 47 12.85 -4.32 -10.46
C ILE A 47 12.45 -5.40 -9.44
N ILE A 48 11.35 -5.14 -8.74
CA ILE A 48 10.68 -6.03 -7.79
C ILE A 48 9.20 -6.08 -8.12
N PHE A 49 8.62 -7.26 -8.00
CA PHE A 49 7.18 -7.49 -8.13
C PHE A 49 6.62 -7.95 -6.79
N GLY A 50 5.65 -7.19 -6.29
CA GLY A 50 4.84 -7.55 -5.13
C GLY A 50 3.52 -8.16 -5.57
N GLN A 51 3.02 -9.14 -4.82
CA GLN A 51 1.74 -9.77 -5.07
C GLN A 51 0.87 -9.82 -3.82
N GLY A 52 -0.42 -9.54 -4.01
CA GLY A 52 -1.45 -9.65 -3.00
C GLY A 52 -2.56 -10.59 -3.46
N GLY A 53 -3.05 -11.42 -2.56
CA GLY A 53 -4.12 -12.40 -2.84
C GLY A 53 -3.64 -13.68 -3.51
N GLY A 54 -4.48 -14.22 -4.38
CA GLY A 54 -4.28 -15.51 -5.03
C GLY A 54 -5.60 -16.17 -5.41
N THR A 55 -5.55 -17.23 -6.21
CA THR A 55 -6.72 -18.01 -6.64
C THR A 55 -7.49 -18.66 -5.49
N PHE A 56 -6.82 -18.89 -4.35
CA PHE A 56 -7.42 -19.38 -3.12
C PHE A 56 -7.46 -18.24 -2.10
N GLY A 57 -8.66 -17.80 -1.71
CA GLY A 57 -8.85 -16.78 -0.67
C GLY A 57 -8.91 -15.33 -1.16
N GLY A 58 -8.27 -15.01 -2.30
CA GLY A 58 -8.24 -13.64 -2.83
C GLY A 58 -9.61 -13.05 -3.14
N ALA A 59 -10.58 -13.89 -3.56
CA ALA A 59 -11.95 -13.47 -3.83
C ALA A 59 -12.72 -12.96 -2.59
N TYR A 60 -12.25 -13.30 -1.39
CA TYR A 60 -12.88 -12.91 -0.13
C TYR A 60 -12.21 -11.68 0.50
N ILE A 61 -11.22 -11.10 -0.19
CA ILE A 61 -10.44 -9.95 0.27
C ILE A 61 -10.84 -8.73 -0.56
N SER A 62 -10.98 -7.57 0.07
CA SER A 62 -11.30 -6.34 -0.67
C SER A 62 -10.14 -5.92 -1.59
N ASN A 63 -10.46 -5.20 -2.67
CA ASN A 63 -9.44 -4.69 -3.59
C ASN A 63 -8.38 -3.86 -2.87
N ASP A 64 -8.77 -3.04 -1.89
CA ASP A 64 -7.84 -2.23 -1.10
C ASP A 64 -6.86 -3.10 -0.30
N GLN A 65 -7.35 -4.17 0.32
CA GLN A 65 -6.48 -5.10 1.04
C GLN A 65 -5.57 -5.91 0.09
N LEU A 66 -6.05 -6.29 -1.09
CA LEU A 66 -5.20 -6.92 -2.10
C LEU A 66 -4.04 -6.01 -2.49
N MET A 67 -4.32 -4.73 -2.73
CA MET A 67 -3.30 -3.73 -3.03
C MET A 67 -2.34 -3.54 -1.84
N GLU A 68 -2.84 -3.46 -0.62
CA GLU A 68 -2.02 -3.37 0.60
C GLU A 68 -1.08 -4.57 0.73
N TYR A 69 -1.56 -5.79 0.52
CA TYR A 69 -0.72 -6.99 0.56
C TYR A 69 0.33 -7.00 -0.55
N ALA A 70 -0.02 -6.56 -1.76
CA ALA A 70 0.95 -6.44 -2.85
C ALA A 70 2.06 -5.43 -2.51
N MET A 71 1.71 -4.30 -1.90
CA MET A 71 2.66 -3.29 -1.43
C MET A 71 3.58 -3.84 -0.34
N ASN A 72 3.00 -4.52 0.65
CA ASN A 72 3.75 -5.11 1.75
C ASN A 72 4.75 -6.16 1.25
N ASP A 73 4.33 -7.02 0.33
CA ASP A 73 5.20 -8.00 -0.32
C ASP A 73 6.36 -7.33 -1.08
N ALA A 74 6.07 -6.28 -1.86
CA ALA A 74 7.10 -5.51 -2.56
C ALA A 74 8.11 -4.87 -1.59
N MET A 75 7.63 -4.24 -0.51
CA MET A 75 8.48 -3.62 0.51
C MET A 75 9.34 -4.64 1.25
N ASN A 76 8.79 -5.81 1.58
CA ASN A 76 9.53 -6.90 2.22
C ASN A 76 10.68 -7.39 1.31
N LYS A 77 10.38 -7.68 0.04
CA LYS A 77 11.37 -8.07 -0.96
C LYS A 77 12.42 -6.99 -1.20
N ALA A 78 12.00 -5.72 -1.21
CA ALA A 78 12.91 -4.58 -1.31
C ALA A 78 13.88 -4.54 -0.12
N ALA A 79 13.37 -4.71 1.09
CA ALA A 79 14.17 -4.71 2.31
C ALA A 79 15.15 -5.91 2.37
N GLU A 80 14.77 -7.07 1.83
CA GLU A 80 15.67 -8.23 1.67
C GLU A 80 16.85 -7.94 0.75
N ARG A 81 16.65 -7.09 -0.27
CA ARG A 81 17.73 -6.60 -1.13
C ARG A 81 18.50 -5.42 -0.51
N GLY A 82 18.19 -5.04 0.73
CA GLY A 82 18.78 -3.87 1.39
C GLY A 82 18.41 -2.55 0.71
N ALA A 83 17.25 -2.51 0.06
CA ALA A 83 16.68 -1.27 -0.42
C ALA A 83 16.17 -0.45 0.77
N THR A 84 16.05 0.85 0.51
CA THR A 84 15.57 1.84 1.47
C THR A 84 14.46 2.70 0.88
N HIS A 85 14.45 2.79 -0.46
CA HIS A 85 13.42 3.47 -1.21
C HIS A 85 12.88 2.55 -2.29
N LEU A 86 11.61 2.73 -2.63
CA LEU A 86 10.91 1.94 -3.62
C LEU A 86 10.09 2.87 -4.50
N GLN A 87 10.44 2.96 -5.78
CA GLN A 87 9.62 3.69 -6.75
C GLN A 87 8.53 2.75 -7.24
N VAL A 88 7.29 3.02 -6.85
CA VAL A 88 6.18 2.10 -7.05
C VAL A 88 5.27 2.56 -8.19
N THR A 89 4.89 1.64 -9.06
CA THR A 89 3.81 1.88 -10.04
C THR A 89 2.44 1.58 -9.41
N PRO A 90 1.35 2.18 -9.91
CA PRO A 90 0.01 1.88 -9.42
C PRO A 90 -0.30 0.37 -9.49
N PRO A 91 -0.81 -0.25 -8.41
CA PRO A 91 -1.16 -1.66 -8.41
C PRO A 91 -2.15 -2.03 -9.51
N GLN A 92 -1.93 -3.18 -10.13
CA GLN A 92 -2.81 -3.75 -11.15
C GLN A 92 -3.63 -4.87 -10.52
N LEU A 93 -4.96 -4.79 -10.66
CA LEU A 93 -5.87 -5.81 -10.17
C LEU A 93 -6.04 -6.91 -11.23
N GLY A 94 -6.05 -8.16 -10.78
CA GLY A 94 -6.24 -9.34 -11.61
C GLY A 94 -7.33 -10.25 -11.05
N GLY A 95 -8.04 -10.92 -11.93
CA GLY A 95 -9.19 -11.74 -11.56
C GLY A 95 -9.72 -12.58 -12.72
N THR A 96 -10.69 -13.44 -12.42
CA THR A 96 -11.41 -14.24 -13.42
C THR A 96 -12.92 -14.08 -13.21
N GLN A 97 -13.70 -14.12 -14.29
CA GLN A 97 -15.16 -14.07 -14.25
C GLN A 97 -15.73 -12.88 -13.43
N GLY A 98 -15.12 -11.71 -13.56
CA GLY A 98 -15.57 -10.48 -12.87
C GLY A 98 -15.25 -10.42 -11.38
N THR A 99 -14.56 -11.42 -10.83
CA THR A 99 -14.11 -11.43 -9.43
C THR A 99 -12.61 -11.12 -9.36
N THR A 100 -12.26 -10.03 -8.70
CA THR A 100 -10.86 -9.71 -8.38
C THR A 100 -10.35 -10.67 -7.32
N THR A 101 -9.20 -11.27 -7.58
CA THR A 101 -8.57 -12.23 -6.65
C THR A 101 -7.11 -11.91 -6.38
N THR A 102 -6.51 -11.03 -7.17
CA THR A 102 -5.09 -10.71 -7.09
C THR A 102 -4.85 -9.22 -7.30
N ALA A 103 -3.81 -8.71 -6.67
CA ALA A 103 -3.19 -7.44 -7.04
C ALA A 103 -1.70 -7.69 -7.27
N THR A 104 -1.15 -7.06 -8.30
CA THR A 104 0.28 -7.09 -8.58
C THR A 104 0.80 -5.67 -8.65
N VAL A 105 1.93 -5.42 -8.01
CA VAL A 105 2.62 -4.13 -8.07
C VAL A 105 4.03 -4.34 -8.61
N SER A 106 4.43 -3.49 -9.56
CA SER A 106 5.82 -3.44 -10.02
C SER A 106 6.50 -2.19 -9.46
N ALA A 107 7.75 -2.34 -9.06
CA ALA A 107 8.50 -1.27 -8.46
C ALA A 107 10.00 -1.40 -8.73
N ILE A 108 10.72 -0.29 -8.66
CA ILE A 108 12.19 -0.25 -8.75
C ILE A 108 12.74 0.02 -7.35
N ALA A 109 13.63 -0.83 -6.88
CA ALA A 109 14.21 -0.72 -5.55
C ALA A 109 15.51 0.09 -5.59
N PHE A 110 15.72 0.94 -4.58
CA PHE A 110 16.90 1.79 -4.49
C PHE A 110 17.53 1.73 -3.09
N ARG A 111 18.86 1.75 -3.05
CA ARG A 111 19.66 1.91 -1.83
C ARG A 111 20.29 3.29 -1.81
N CYS A 112 19.89 4.12 -0.86
CA CYS A 112 20.40 5.48 -0.70
C CYS A 112 21.33 5.56 0.51
N PRO A 113 22.47 6.28 0.43
CA PRO A 113 23.49 6.31 1.48
C PRO A 113 23.13 7.08 2.76
N ASN A 114 21.91 7.58 2.95
CA ASN A 114 21.49 8.36 4.12
C ASN A 114 20.14 7.93 4.75
N SER A 115 19.73 6.68 4.55
CA SER A 115 18.39 6.22 4.94
C SER A 115 18.14 6.15 6.46
N GLY A 116 19.15 6.40 7.29
CA GLY A 116 19.01 6.64 8.73
C GLY A 116 18.95 8.11 9.16
N ALA A 117 19.28 9.06 8.28
CA ALA A 117 19.36 10.49 8.60
C ALA A 117 18.35 11.35 7.81
N ASN A 118 17.82 10.84 6.69
CA ASN A 118 16.91 11.57 5.79
C ASN A 118 15.57 10.86 5.54
N ALA A 119 15.12 9.98 6.44
CA ALA A 119 13.73 9.54 6.48
C ALA A 119 12.72 10.69 6.76
N ALA A 120 13.22 11.92 6.92
CA ALA A 120 12.44 13.16 7.04
C ALA A 120 12.12 13.83 5.69
N ALA A 121 12.45 13.23 4.54
CA ALA A 121 11.99 13.70 3.24
C ALA A 121 10.89 12.78 2.68
N ALA A 122 9.86 12.50 3.49
CA ALA A 122 8.53 12.50 2.89
C ALA A 122 8.41 13.84 2.12
N PRO A 123 7.89 13.90 0.89
CA PRO A 123 7.27 15.17 0.51
C PRO A 123 6.26 15.42 1.60
N ALA A 124 6.51 16.44 2.42
CA ALA A 124 5.48 17.01 3.27
C ALA A 124 4.25 17.06 2.38
N GLN A 125 3.16 16.39 2.78
CA GLN A 125 1.88 16.67 2.18
C GLN A 125 1.80 18.19 2.15
N ALA A 126 1.78 18.76 0.94
CA ALA A 126 1.56 20.19 0.79
C ALA A 126 0.38 20.48 1.71
N PRO A 127 0.48 21.45 2.64
CA PRO A 127 -0.60 21.69 3.59
C PRO A 127 -1.88 21.74 2.77
N ALA A 128 -2.82 20.85 3.09
CA ALA A 128 -4.10 20.80 2.39
C ALA A 128 -4.58 22.25 2.33
N ALA A 129 -4.80 22.76 1.11
CA ALA A 129 -5.23 24.14 0.93
C ALA A 129 -6.39 24.38 1.91
N PRO A 130 -6.38 25.48 2.68
CA PRO A 130 -7.37 25.71 3.74
C PRO A 130 -8.76 25.47 3.15
N SER A 131 -9.46 24.49 3.70
CA SER A 131 -10.79 24.15 3.27
C SER A 131 -11.69 25.30 3.65
N PHE A 132 -12.64 25.66 2.78
CA PHE A 132 -13.71 26.61 3.10
C PHE A 132 -14.54 26.16 4.33
N LEU A 133 -14.38 24.92 4.77
CA LEU A 133 -14.98 24.39 5.99
C LEU A 133 -14.21 24.75 7.26
N ASP A 134 -12.91 25.08 7.18
CA ASP A 134 -12.06 25.28 8.36
C ASP A 134 -12.50 26.51 9.17
N ASN A 135 -13.06 27.52 8.51
CA ASN A 135 -13.58 28.74 9.13
C ASN A 135 -15.11 28.79 9.25
N CYS A 136 -15.80 27.67 9.05
CA CYS A 136 -17.27 27.65 8.99
C CYS A 136 -17.88 26.76 10.09
N PRO A 137 -18.44 27.33 11.18
CA PRO A 137 -18.95 26.54 12.30
C PRO A 137 -20.16 25.67 11.89
N GLN A 138 -20.25 24.48 12.50
CA GLN A 138 -21.41 23.58 12.32
C GLN A 138 -22.58 24.08 13.17
N LYS A 139 -23.77 24.17 12.58
CA LYS A 139 -25.00 24.49 13.32
C LYS A 139 -25.68 23.20 13.77
N GLU A 140 -26.22 23.18 14.98
CA GLU A 140 -26.89 22.00 15.56
C GLU A 140 -28.03 21.51 14.63
N GLY A 141 -28.08 20.20 14.37
CA GLY A 141 -29.02 19.58 13.42
C GLY A 141 -28.65 19.70 11.93
N GLU A 142 -27.54 20.35 11.58
CA GLU A 142 -27.14 20.55 10.18
C GLU A 142 -26.35 19.38 9.60
N SER A 143 -26.74 18.91 8.40
CA SER A 143 -25.97 17.91 7.66
C SER A 143 -24.68 18.49 7.04
N SER A 144 -23.65 17.66 6.90
CA SER A 144 -22.38 18.04 6.28
C SER A 144 -22.53 18.64 4.87
N ARG A 145 -23.54 18.17 4.11
CA ARG A 145 -23.86 18.69 2.77
C ARG A 145 -24.47 20.09 2.83
N ALA A 146 -25.38 20.33 3.77
CA ALA A 146 -25.98 21.66 3.97
C ALA A 146 -24.91 22.68 4.39
N ARG A 147 -24.00 22.28 5.29
CA ARG A 147 -22.84 23.10 5.70
C ARG A 147 -21.98 23.45 4.48
N ALA A 148 -21.60 22.46 3.68
CA ALA A 148 -20.73 22.70 2.53
C ALA A 148 -21.32 23.67 1.49
N ILE A 149 -22.63 23.60 1.24
CA ILE A 149 -23.32 24.51 0.31
C ILE A 149 -23.31 25.95 0.84
N ARG A 150 -23.64 26.16 2.11
CA ARG A 150 -23.63 27.50 2.74
C ARG A 150 -22.22 28.10 2.70
N CYS A 151 -21.23 27.38 3.20
CA CYS A 151 -19.88 27.92 3.36
C CYS A 151 -19.21 28.21 2.00
N LYS A 152 -19.55 27.44 0.95
CA LYS A 152 -19.09 27.71 -0.42
C LYS A 152 -19.74 28.96 -1.02
N ALA A 153 -21.00 29.24 -0.69
CA ALA A 153 -21.67 30.47 -1.14
C ALA A 153 -21.07 31.71 -0.48
N GLU A 154 -20.68 31.62 0.79
CA GLU A 154 -20.05 32.71 1.55
C GLU A 154 -18.62 33.01 1.06
N ALA A 155 -17.85 31.97 0.74
CA ALA A 155 -16.51 32.11 0.16
C ALA A 155 -16.50 32.67 -1.29
N ALA A 156 -17.64 32.65 -1.99
CA ALA A 156 -17.77 33.14 -3.37
C ALA A 156 -18.21 34.60 -3.48
N SER A 157 -18.52 35.27 -2.37
CA SER A 157 -18.88 36.69 -2.36
C SER A 157 -17.61 37.56 -2.29
N PRO A 158 -17.36 38.48 -3.24
CA PRO A 158 -16.23 39.40 -3.13
C PRO A 158 -16.40 40.31 -1.91
N PRO A 159 -15.31 40.72 -1.22
CA PRO A 159 -15.41 41.69 -0.14
C PRO A 159 -15.99 42.99 -0.68
N ALA A 160 -17.02 43.51 0.00
CA ALA A 160 -17.53 44.85 -0.25
C ALA A 160 -16.36 45.83 -0.07
N LYS A 161 -16.04 46.59 -1.12
CA LYS A 161 -15.11 47.71 -1.01
C LYS A 161 -15.78 48.76 -0.12
N GLU A 162 -15.17 49.06 1.03
CA GLU A 162 -15.43 50.29 1.79
C GLU A 162 -15.03 51.53 0.98
#